data_AF-A0A6P6UQ13-F1
#
_entry.id   AF-A0A6P6UQ13-F1
#
_cell.length_a   1.000
_cell.length_b   1.000
_cell.length_c   1.000
_cell.angle_alpha   90.00
_cell.angle_beta   90.00
_cell.angle_gamma   90.00
#
_symmetry.space_group_name_H-M   'P 1'
#
loop_
_entity.id
_entity.type
_entity.pdbx_description
1 polymer ?
#
loop_
_entity_poly.entity_id
_entity_poly.type
_entity_poly.pdbx_seq_one_letter_code
_entity_poly.pdbx_strand_id
1 'polypeptide(L)'
;MGALSKFFLSPIYKATSICFSKVLPEALKFLILSAVILWSSYRRQSSRHEYMAQIDKQSCKFVYRKKLRPSLEATECSICLCEIEEGDEARELHCNHVFHKNCLEKWLQRCRATCPLCRSLVVPEEVASEHKRSQAEHQLLKNSVEEELALMLLSTMTMSGWSCHSGF
;
A
#
# COMPACT_ATOMS: atom_id res chain seq x y z
N MET A 1 -42.54 -50.15 2.29
CA MET A 1 -42.38 -48.68 2.34
C MET A 1 -40.96 -48.38 2.81
N GLY A 2 -40.03 -47.94 1.95
CA GLY A 2 -38.65 -47.67 2.42
C GLY A 2 -37.52 -47.57 1.38
N ALA A 3 -37.81 -47.31 0.09
CA ALA A 3 -36.77 -47.24 -0.95
C ALA A 3 -36.36 -45.82 -1.36
N LEU A 4 -37.02 -44.77 -0.86
CA LEU A 4 -36.77 -43.40 -1.32
C LEU A 4 -35.72 -42.64 -0.49
N SER A 5 -35.41 -43.08 0.73
CA SER A 5 -34.41 -42.37 1.56
C SER A 5 -32.98 -42.52 1.05
N LYS A 6 -32.62 -43.64 0.41
CA LYS A 6 -31.23 -43.89 -0.05
C LYS A 6 -30.84 -43.13 -1.33
N PHE A 7 -31.82 -42.72 -2.14
CA PHE A 7 -31.57 -41.99 -3.39
C PHE A 7 -31.37 -40.49 -3.19
N PHE A 8 -32.03 -39.88 -2.18
CA PHE A 8 -31.89 -38.44 -1.89
C PHE A 8 -30.82 -38.11 -0.85
N LEU A 9 -30.46 -39.06 0.03
CA LEU A 9 -29.38 -38.84 1.01
C LEU A 9 -27.98 -38.85 0.36
N SER A 10 -27.75 -39.55 -0.76
CA SER A 10 -26.43 -39.61 -1.40
C SER A 10 -25.99 -38.33 -2.14
N PRO A 11 -26.86 -37.62 -2.89
CA PRO A 11 -26.51 -36.37 -3.56
C PRO A 11 -26.41 -35.20 -2.57
N ILE A 12 -27.29 -35.18 -1.56
CA ILE A 12 -27.27 -34.15 -0.50
C ILE A 12 -26.04 -34.32 0.39
N TYR A 13 -25.67 -35.56 0.76
CA TYR A 13 -24.46 -35.85 1.52
C TYR A 13 -23.18 -35.52 0.72
N LYS A 14 -23.15 -35.80 -0.59
CA LYS A 14 -22.03 -35.42 -1.46
C LYS A 14 -21.93 -33.90 -1.65
N ALA A 15 -23.06 -33.22 -1.85
CA ALA A 15 -23.11 -31.76 -2.00
C ALA A 15 -22.70 -31.05 -0.71
N THR A 16 -23.19 -31.50 0.45
CA THR A 16 -22.77 -30.97 1.75
C THR A 16 -21.30 -31.28 2.01
N SER A 17 -20.81 -32.50 1.74
CA SER A 17 -19.39 -32.87 1.87
C SER A 17 -18.46 -32.02 1.00
N ILE A 18 -18.82 -31.72 -0.25
CA ILE A 18 -18.05 -30.81 -1.14
C ILE A 18 -18.07 -29.37 -0.61
N CYS A 19 -19.23 -28.87 -0.17
CA CYS A 19 -19.33 -27.53 0.42
C CYS A 19 -18.47 -27.38 1.69
N PHE A 20 -18.51 -28.35 2.61
CA PHE A 20 -17.73 -28.30 3.85
C PHE A 20 -16.22 -28.51 3.63
N SER A 21 -15.82 -29.30 2.63
CA SER A 21 -14.41 -29.62 2.39
C SER A 21 -13.67 -28.65 1.45
N LYS A 22 -14.38 -27.90 0.59
CA LYS A 22 -13.78 -27.08 -0.49
C LYS A 22 -14.36 -25.68 -0.69
N VAL A 23 -15.48 -25.36 -0.04
CA VAL A 23 -16.08 -24.01 -0.16
C VAL A 23 -15.92 -23.28 1.16
N LEU A 24 -16.16 -23.97 2.27
CA LEU A 24 -15.99 -23.42 3.61
C LEU A 24 -14.54 -23.01 3.95
N PRO A 25 -13.49 -23.82 3.68
CA PRO A 25 -12.11 -23.40 3.99
C PRO A 25 -11.65 -22.22 3.14
N GLU A 26 -12.02 -22.20 1.86
CA GLU A 26 -11.71 -21.14 0.90
C GLU A 26 -12.45 -19.85 1.29
N ALA A 27 -13.74 -19.93 1.63
CA ALA A 27 -14.51 -18.79 2.13
C ALA A 27 -13.92 -18.24 3.44
N LEU A 28 -13.52 -19.10 4.38
CA LEU A 28 -12.85 -18.69 5.61
C LEU A 28 -11.51 -18.01 5.33
N LYS A 29 -10.72 -18.55 4.39
CA LYS A 29 -9.45 -17.95 3.94
C LYS A 29 -9.69 -16.56 3.36
N PHE A 30 -10.69 -16.38 2.49
CA PHE A 30 -11.05 -15.07 1.95
C PHE A 30 -11.49 -14.09 3.05
N LEU A 31 -12.28 -14.54 4.03
CA LEU A 31 -12.69 -13.70 5.16
C LEU A 31 -11.48 -13.27 6.00
N ILE A 32 -10.56 -14.19 6.32
CA ILE A 32 -9.33 -13.89 7.05
C ILE A 32 -8.44 -12.93 6.25
N LEU A 33 -8.22 -13.18 4.96
CA LEU A 33 -7.43 -12.30 4.09
C LEU A 33 -8.06 -10.91 4.01
N SER A 34 -9.38 -10.81 3.84
CA SER A 34 -10.08 -9.53 3.80
C SER A 34 -9.95 -8.78 5.13
N ALA A 35 -10.08 -9.46 6.26
CA ALA A 35 -9.87 -8.88 7.59
C ALA A 35 -8.42 -8.40 7.78
N VAL A 36 -7.42 -9.18 7.33
CA VAL A 36 -5.99 -8.80 7.39
C VAL A 36 -5.69 -7.62 6.44
N ILE A 37 -6.28 -7.58 5.25
CA ILE A 37 -6.16 -6.44 4.31
C ILE A 37 -6.79 -5.19 4.91
N LEU A 38 -7.98 -5.29 5.50
CA LEU A 38 -8.65 -4.16 6.15
C LEU A 38 -7.87 -3.69 7.38
N TRP A 39 -7.38 -4.61 8.21
CA TRP A 39 -6.55 -4.30 9.37
C TRP A 39 -5.24 -3.61 8.97
N SER A 40 -4.52 -4.17 8.00
CA SER A 40 -3.26 -3.58 7.50
C SER A 40 -3.50 -2.26 6.80
N SER A 41 -4.60 -2.11 6.05
CA SER A 41 -4.98 -0.84 5.41
C SER A 41 -5.33 0.22 6.43
N TYR A 42 -6.11 -0.14 7.46
CA TYR A 42 -6.43 0.73 8.59
C TYR A 42 -5.17 1.16 9.34
N ARG A 43 -4.32 0.20 9.74
CA ARG A 43 -3.04 0.46 10.40
C ARG A 43 -2.15 1.37 9.55
N ARG A 44 -2.00 1.06 8.25
CA ARG A 44 -1.22 1.85 7.31
C ARG A 44 -1.76 3.27 7.18
N GLN A 45 -3.07 3.42 7.09
CA GLN A 45 -3.71 4.73 7.00
C GLN A 45 -3.49 5.55 8.28
N SER A 46 -3.63 4.92 9.45
CA SER A 46 -3.35 5.54 10.75
C SER A 46 -1.89 5.99 10.86
N SER A 47 -0.95 5.10 10.56
CA SER A 47 0.49 5.40 10.54
C SER A 47 0.85 6.52 9.54
N ARG A 48 0.24 6.51 8.34
CA ARG A 48 0.41 7.60 7.35
C ARG A 48 -0.07 8.94 7.90
N HIS A 49 -1.22 8.95 8.56
CA HIS A 49 -1.79 10.16 9.13
C HIS A 49 -0.89 10.75 10.23
N GLU A 50 -0.40 9.91 11.14
CA GLU A 50 0.53 10.33 12.18
C GLU A 50 1.86 10.82 11.60
N TYR A 51 2.42 10.11 10.61
CA TYR A 51 3.64 10.52 9.92
C TYR A 51 3.50 11.89 9.24
N MET A 52 2.39 12.13 8.53
CA MET A 52 2.12 13.42 7.87
C MET A 52 1.92 14.55 8.88
N ALA A 53 1.20 14.30 9.98
CA ALA A 53 1.04 15.27 11.05
C ALA A 53 2.38 15.68 11.67
N GLN A 54 3.33 14.75 11.82
CA GLN A 54 4.68 15.09 12.29
C GLN A 54 5.45 15.94 11.28
N ILE A 55 5.35 15.67 9.98
CA ILE A 55 5.97 16.50 8.93
C ILE A 55 5.41 17.91 8.97
N ASP A 56 4.08 18.05 9.08
CA ASP A 56 3.42 19.35 9.18
C ASP A 56 3.83 20.13 10.44
N LYS A 57 4.13 19.43 11.54
CA LYS A 57 4.65 20.03 12.76
C LYS A 57 6.12 20.48 12.62
N GLN A 58 6.93 19.76 11.85
CA GLN A 58 8.38 19.99 11.73
C GLN A 58 8.79 20.80 10.49
N SER A 59 7.82 21.24 9.70
CA SER A 59 8.06 22.05 8.51
C SER A 59 7.09 23.22 8.44
N CYS A 60 7.58 24.38 8.03
CA CYS A 60 6.72 25.52 7.72
C CYS A 60 6.26 25.39 6.27
N LYS A 61 4.94 25.28 6.05
CA LYS A 61 4.33 25.37 4.71
C LYS A 61 4.07 26.82 4.36
N PHE A 62 4.51 27.27 3.19
CA PHE A 62 4.26 28.63 2.71
C PHE A 62 4.15 28.68 1.18
N VAL A 63 3.63 29.79 0.66
CA VAL A 63 3.65 30.10 -0.77
C VAL A 63 4.83 31.01 -1.03
N TYR A 64 5.70 30.62 -1.97
CA TYR A 64 6.89 31.37 -2.28
C TYR A 64 6.55 32.73 -2.91
N ARG A 65 7.20 33.78 -2.38
CA ARG A 65 6.98 35.16 -2.81
C ARG A 65 8.32 35.88 -2.94
N LYS A 66 8.78 36.09 -4.17
CA LYS A 66 10.07 36.66 -4.55
C LYS A 66 10.28 38.06 -3.96
N LYS A 67 9.22 38.86 -3.85
CA LYS A 67 9.26 40.22 -3.26
C LYS A 67 9.71 40.26 -1.79
N LEU A 68 9.52 39.17 -1.04
CA LEU A 68 9.87 39.09 0.39
C LEU A 68 11.29 38.56 0.64
N ARG A 69 11.91 37.91 -0.35
CA ARG A 69 13.28 37.37 -0.27
C ARG A 69 14.13 37.82 -1.47
N PRO A 70 14.37 39.14 -1.66
CA PRO A 70 15.06 39.66 -2.84
C PRO A 70 16.58 39.37 -2.87
N SER A 71 17.17 38.90 -1.76
CA SER A 71 18.63 38.70 -1.60
C SER A 71 19.09 37.24 -1.58
N LEU A 72 18.18 36.27 -1.64
CA LEU A 72 18.55 34.88 -1.89
C LEU A 72 18.59 34.69 -3.41
N GLU A 73 19.76 34.33 -3.95
CA GLU A 73 19.87 33.72 -5.28
C GLU A 73 18.76 32.68 -5.44
N ALA A 74 18.22 32.57 -6.66
CA ALA A 74 17.04 31.75 -6.97
C ALA A 74 17.01 30.47 -6.12
N THR A 75 16.04 30.36 -5.20
CA THR A 75 15.99 29.22 -4.30
C THR A 75 15.62 27.99 -5.14
N GLU A 76 16.59 27.11 -5.38
CA GLU A 76 16.41 25.89 -6.17
C GLU A 76 16.01 24.73 -5.27
N CYS A 77 15.01 23.95 -5.71
CA CYS A 77 14.61 22.73 -5.04
C CYS A 77 15.58 21.60 -5.40
N SER A 78 16.44 21.19 -4.46
CA SER A 78 17.47 20.17 -4.71
C SER A 78 16.93 18.75 -5.00
N ILE A 79 15.62 18.54 -4.96
CA ILE A 79 14.97 17.24 -5.26
C ILE A 79 14.62 17.14 -6.74
N CYS A 80 14.05 18.20 -7.32
CA CYS A 80 13.68 18.24 -8.74
C CYS A 80 14.67 19.05 -9.60
N LEU A 81 15.61 19.76 -8.96
CA LEU A 81 16.58 20.65 -9.61
C LEU A 81 15.90 21.76 -10.42
N CYS A 82 14.76 22.24 -9.94
CA CYS A 82 14.02 23.36 -10.52
C CYS A 82 14.00 24.53 -9.54
N GLU A 83 14.03 25.75 -10.08
CA GLU A 83 13.80 26.96 -9.29
C GLU A 83 12.43 26.92 -8.61
N ILE A 84 12.34 27.51 -7.41
CA ILE A 84 11.08 27.75 -6.73
C ILE A 84 10.59 29.13 -7.16
N GLU A 85 9.45 29.14 -7.85
CA GLU A 85 8.91 30.33 -8.50
C GLU A 85 7.81 31.01 -7.67
N GLU A 86 7.46 32.25 -8.03
CA GLU A 86 6.37 33.01 -7.39
C GLU A 86 5.07 32.20 -7.45
N GLY A 87 4.46 31.94 -6.29
CA GLY A 87 3.22 31.17 -6.19
C GLY A 87 3.41 29.68 -5.92
N ASP A 88 4.64 29.15 -5.96
CA ASP A 88 4.91 27.76 -5.63
C ASP A 88 4.64 27.46 -4.14
N GLU A 89 4.01 26.31 -3.86
CA GLU A 89 3.95 25.78 -2.51
C GLU A 89 5.31 25.19 -2.13
N ALA A 90 5.97 25.80 -1.15
CA ALA A 90 7.24 25.34 -0.61
C ALA A 90 7.10 24.94 0.87
N ARG A 91 8.04 24.10 1.32
CA ARG A 91 8.22 23.77 2.72
C ARG A 91 9.63 24.09 3.15
N GLU A 92 9.75 24.76 4.29
CA GLU A 92 11.02 25.01 4.98
C GLU A 92 11.10 24.07 6.19
N LEU A 93 12.15 23.26 6.25
CA LEU A 93 12.41 22.37 7.38
C LEU A 93 13.04 23.14 8.55
N HIS A 94 13.01 22.58 9.76
CA HIS A 94 13.71 23.16 10.93
C HIS A 94 15.22 23.35 10.75
N CYS A 95 15.83 22.64 9.80
CA CYS A 95 17.23 22.82 9.39
C CYS A 95 17.42 23.95 8.36
N ASN A 96 16.39 24.77 8.12
CA ASN A 96 16.33 25.93 7.22
C ASN A 96 16.47 25.60 5.71
N HIS A 97 16.40 24.32 5.34
CA HIS A 97 16.40 23.92 3.93
C HIS A 97 14.99 23.98 3.34
N VAL A 98 14.89 24.55 2.13
CA VAL A 98 13.63 24.79 1.42
C VAL A 98 13.49 23.86 0.22
N PHE A 99 12.29 23.31 0.02
CA PHE A 99 11.96 22.44 -1.11
C PHE A 99 10.52 22.72 -1.57
N HIS A 100 10.18 22.33 -2.80
CA HIS A 100 8.75 22.23 -3.17
C HIS A 100 8.04 21.27 -2.24
N LYS A 101 6.84 21.65 -1.79
CA LYS A 101 6.00 20.85 -0.90
C LYS A 101 5.83 19.42 -1.43
N ASN A 102 5.44 19.28 -2.69
CA ASN A 102 5.21 17.98 -3.32
C ASN A 102 6.50 17.15 -3.45
N CYS A 103 7.64 17.80 -3.70
CA CYS A 103 8.93 17.11 -3.81
C CYS A 103 9.35 16.56 -2.46
N LEU A 104 9.27 17.38 -1.40
CA LEU A 104 9.59 16.95 -0.05
C LEU A 104 8.65 15.84 0.45
N GLU A 105 7.33 15.99 0.24
CA GLU A 105 6.36 14.97 0.63
C GLU A 105 6.63 13.62 -0.06
N LYS A 106 6.93 13.62 -1.37
CA LYS A 106 7.30 12.39 -2.09
C LYS A 106 8.60 11.77 -1.59
N TRP A 107 9.59 12.57 -1.21
CA TRP A 107 10.85 12.11 -0.64
C TRP A 107 10.65 11.43 0.72
N LEU A 108 9.92 12.09 1.61
CA LEU A 108 9.63 11.60 2.96
C LEU A 108 8.75 10.35 2.93
N GLN A 109 7.84 10.21 1.95
CA GLN A 109 7.03 9.00 1.77
C GLN A 109 7.82 7.80 1.26
N ARG A 110 8.90 8.03 0.50
CA ARG A 110 9.56 6.98 -0.29
C ARG A 110 10.71 6.26 0.39
N CYS A 111 11.36 6.81 1.44
CA CYS A 111 12.27 6.03 2.31
C CYS A 111 13.12 6.86 3.30
N ARG A 112 13.04 8.20 3.29
CA ARG A 112 14.01 9.01 4.03
C ARG A 112 13.28 10.02 4.91
N ALA A 113 13.16 9.71 6.19
CA ALA A 113 12.68 10.62 7.23
C ALA A 113 13.68 11.76 7.53
N THR A 114 14.47 12.16 6.53
CA THR A 114 15.64 13.03 6.69
C THR A 114 15.67 14.09 5.60
N CYS A 115 16.23 15.25 5.91
CA CYS A 115 16.50 16.30 4.94
C CYS A 115 17.40 15.79 3.80
N PRO A 116 17.06 16.04 2.51
CA PRO A 116 17.91 15.69 1.37
C PRO A 116 19.31 16.33 1.39
N LEU A 117 19.46 17.50 2.03
CA LEU A 117 20.70 18.28 2.02
C LEU A 117 21.59 17.96 3.22
N CYS A 118 21.08 18.06 4.45
CA CYS A 118 21.89 17.89 5.66
C CYS A 118 21.65 16.59 6.42
N ARG A 119 20.71 15.74 5.98
CA ARG A 119 20.35 14.47 6.62
C ARG A 119 19.77 14.57 8.04
N SER A 120 19.48 15.78 8.54
CA SER A 120 18.74 15.95 9.80
C SER A 120 17.38 15.26 9.74
N LEU A 121 16.97 14.60 10.83
CA LEU A 121 15.66 13.96 10.96
C LEU A 121 14.53 14.99 10.84
N VAL A 122 13.51 14.66 10.04
CA VAL A 122 12.31 15.49 9.78
C VAL A 122 11.09 14.97 10.56
N VAL A 123 11.19 13.77 11.11
CA VAL A 123 10.18 13.14 11.97
C VAL A 123 10.90 12.28 13.00
N PRO A 124 10.29 12.04 14.19
CA PRO A 124 10.89 11.19 15.21
C PRO A 124 11.14 9.78 14.69
N GLU A 125 12.21 9.12 15.17
CA GLU A 125 12.61 7.80 14.68
C GLU A 125 11.55 6.73 14.97
N GLU A 126 10.81 6.86 16.07
CA GLU A 126 9.72 5.97 16.45
C GLU A 126 8.58 6.04 15.41
N VAL A 127 8.21 7.24 15.00
CA VAL A 127 7.15 7.45 14.00
C VAL A 127 7.63 7.01 12.61
N ALA A 128 8.90 7.27 12.28
CA ALA A 128 9.50 6.86 11.01
C ALA A 128 9.59 5.33 10.89
N SER A 129 9.98 4.64 11.96
CA SER A 129 10.08 3.19 12.01
C SER A 129 8.71 2.52 11.95
N GLU A 130 7.70 3.05 12.64
CA GLU A 130 6.32 2.57 12.53
C GLU A 130 5.78 2.70 11.10
N HIS A 131 6.07 3.82 10.45
CA HIS A 131 5.67 4.05 9.07
C HIS A 131 6.33 3.06 8.10
N LYS A 132 7.63 2.81 8.26
CA LYS A 132 8.37 1.80 7.47
C LYS A 132 7.81 0.39 7.70
N ARG A 133 7.53 0.01 8.96
CA ARG A 133 6.95 -1.29 9.30
C ARG A 133 5.58 -1.49 8.65
N SER A 134 4.68 -0.52 8.79
CA SER A 134 3.35 -0.56 8.18
C SER A 134 3.39 -0.64 6.65
N GLN A 135 4.36 0.03 6.00
CA GLN A 135 4.58 -0.10 4.56
C GLN A 135 5.08 -1.49 4.17
N ALA A 136 6.04 -2.05 4.92
CA ALA A 136 6.60 -3.38 4.67
C ALA A 136 5.53 -4.48 4.85
N GLU A 137 4.73 -4.41 5.91
CA GLU A 137 3.59 -5.31 6.15
C GLU A 137 2.62 -5.31 4.95
N HIS A 138 2.27 -4.14 4.42
CA HIS A 138 1.40 -4.04 3.26
C HIS A 138 2.04 -4.62 1.99
N GLN A 139 3.34 -4.42 1.78
CA GLN A 139 4.04 -4.97 0.62
C GLN A 139 4.09 -6.50 0.66
N LEU A 140 4.36 -7.10 1.83
CA LEU A 140 4.34 -8.55 2.02
C LEU A 140 2.94 -9.13 1.75
N LEU A 141 1.90 -8.49 2.27
CA LEU A 141 0.52 -8.91 2.03
C LEU A 141 0.14 -8.81 0.55
N LYS A 142 0.53 -7.72 -0.13
CA LYS A 142 0.30 -7.54 -1.55
C LYS A 142 0.95 -8.67 -2.37
N ASN A 143 2.22 -8.98 -2.10
CA ASN A 143 2.93 -10.06 -2.79
C ASN A 143 2.23 -11.41 -2.57
N SER A 144 1.81 -11.71 -1.33
CA SER A 144 1.09 -12.95 -1.00
C SER A 144 -0.25 -13.07 -1.74
N VAL A 145 -1.00 -11.97 -1.88
CA VAL A 145 -2.27 -11.96 -2.64
C VAL A 145 -2.02 -12.16 -4.14
N GLU A 146 -0.97 -11.55 -4.70
CA GLU A 146 -0.61 -11.73 -6.11
C GLU A 146 -0.21 -13.18 -6.42
N GLU A 147 0.52 -13.85 -5.52
CA GLU A 147 0.86 -15.28 -5.63
C GLU A 147 -0.38 -16.18 -5.61
N GLU A 148 -1.30 -15.96 -4.66
CA GLU A 148 -2.56 -16.71 -4.57
C GLU A 148 -3.43 -16.53 -5.82
N LEU A 149 -3.51 -15.29 -6.33
CA LEU A 149 -4.25 -14.99 -7.56
C LEU A 149 -3.63 -15.71 -8.78
N ALA A 150 -2.31 -15.73 -8.89
CA ALA A 150 -1.62 -16.45 -9.96
C ALA A 150 -1.93 -17.95 -9.95
N LEU A 151 -1.94 -18.59 -8.78
CA LEU A 151 -2.28 -20.01 -8.64
C LEU A 151 -3.74 -20.31 -9.05
N MET A 152 -4.67 -19.43 -8.71
CA MET A 152 -6.08 -19.55 -9.12
C MET A 152 -6.21 -19.48 -10.65
N LEU A 153 -5.51 -18.55 -11.30
CA LEU A 153 -5.54 -18.40 -12.76
C LEU A 153 -4.89 -19.59 -13.49
N LEU A 154 -3.82 -20.16 -12.95
CA LEU A 154 -3.20 -21.36 -13.53
C LEU A 154 -4.12 -22.58 -13.45
N SER A 155 -4.87 -22.72 -12.35
CA SER A 155 -5.80 -23.83 -12.15
C SER A 155 -7.01 -23.78 -13.10
N THR A 156 -7.43 -22.59 -13.54
CA THR A 156 -8.51 -22.45 -14.54
C THR A 156 -8.02 -22.72 -15.96
N MET A 157 -6.72 -22.50 -16.25
CA MET A 157 -6.10 -22.81 -17.54
C MET A 157 -5.84 -24.31 -17.75
N THR A 158 -5.62 -25.08 -16.68
CA THR A 158 -5.44 -26.54 -16.78
C THR A 158 -6.75 -27.29 -17.05
N MET A 159 -7.91 -26.64 -16.90
CA MET A 159 -9.22 -27.25 -17.13
C MET A 159 -9.75 -27.07 -18.57
N SER A 160 -9.13 -26.22 -19.38
CA SER A 160 -9.53 -25.95 -20.77
C SER A 160 -8.64 -26.63 -21.82
N GLY A 161 -7.73 -27.52 -21.41
CA GLY A 161 -6.70 -28.07 -22.29
C GLY A 161 -6.48 -29.57 -22.15
N TRP A 162 -7.49 -30.40 -22.43
CA TRP A 162 -7.31 -31.74 -23.02
C TRP A 162 -8.64 -32.30 -23.58
N SER A 163 -8.95 -31.86 -24.80
CA SER A 163 -9.55 -32.74 -25.81
C SER A 163 -8.77 -32.54 -27.10
N CYS A 164 -7.51 -33.00 -27.12
CA CYS A 164 -6.83 -33.27 -28.40
C CYS A 164 -7.59 -34.42 -29.07
N HIS A 165 -8.56 -34.08 -29.91
CA HIS A 165 -9.13 -35.02 -30.87
C HIS A 165 -8.03 -35.36 -31.89
N SER A 166 -7.45 -36.54 -31.74
CA SER A 166 -6.64 -37.20 -32.76
C SER A 166 -7.49 -37.44 -34.00
N GLY A 167 -7.22 -36.69 -35.07
CA GLY A 167 -7.72 -36.98 -36.40
C GLY A 167 -6.97 -38.19 -36.98
N PHE A 168 -7.73 -39.24 -37.30
CA PHE A 168 -7.41 -40.23 -38.31
C PHE A 168 -8.28 -39.94 -39.54
#